data_AF-A0A6G6SG42-F1
#
_entry.id   AF-A0A6G6SG42-F1
#
_cell.length_a   1.000
_cell.length_b   1.000
_cell.length_c   1.000
_cell.angle_alpha   90.00
_cell.angle_beta   90.00
_cell.angle_gamma   90.00
#
_symmetry.space_group_name_H-M   'P 1'
#
loop_
_entity.id
_entity.type
_entity.pdbx_description
1 polymer ?
#
loop_
_entity_poly.entity_id
_entity_poly.type
_entity_poly.pdbx_seq_one_letter_code
_entity_poly.pdbx_strand_id
1 'polypeptide(L)'
;MKRLLFVAMSVFLLAGCPSMLPQQPPVPVEPVTPTEPVEPPKPIEPPIEVVPTPPKITSINWNNVVTPLIREMAVTGDLETGKLIVIDNVKNNSGGNIQAVNATNTIIESVNSISSLQTVPYAQMMSARKALGLSGEDSLGLRSAAIGLARNLKADYILFSTVDGKKDNRVISMQLMSVSSGEILWNGRNKVE
;
A
#
# COMPACT_ATOMS: atom_id res chain seq x y z
N MET A 1 29.94 21.18 -44.38
CA MET A 1 31.33 21.00 -43.91
C MET A 1 31.41 21.38 -42.44
N LYS A 2 32.05 20.52 -41.63
CA LYS A 2 32.68 20.84 -40.32
C LYS A 2 31.67 21.25 -39.21
N ARG A 3 31.54 20.57 -38.07
CA ARG A 3 32.58 20.01 -37.21
C ARG A 3 32.00 18.90 -36.32
N LEU A 4 32.43 17.67 -36.55
CA LEU A 4 32.64 16.66 -35.51
C LEU A 4 33.77 17.13 -34.60
N LEU A 5 33.59 17.07 -33.28
CA LEU A 5 34.62 17.10 -32.22
C LEU A 5 33.90 16.64 -30.93
N PHE A 6 33.91 15.35 -30.58
CA PHE A 6 34.86 14.65 -29.70
C PHE A 6 34.96 15.21 -28.26
N VAL A 7 34.90 14.31 -27.27
CA VAL A 7 35.66 14.23 -25.97
C VAL A 7 34.85 13.28 -25.03
N ALA A 8 35.13 11.98 -24.97
CA ALA A 8 36.13 11.26 -24.13
C ALA A 8 35.79 11.33 -22.62
N MET A 9 35.19 10.26 -22.05
CA MET A 9 35.84 9.16 -21.32
C MET A 9 36.71 9.63 -20.14
N SER A 10 36.28 9.34 -18.91
CA SER A 10 37.08 9.57 -17.70
C SER A 10 36.88 8.41 -16.74
N VAL A 11 37.89 7.54 -16.67
CA VAL A 11 38.00 6.47 -15.68
C VAL A 11 39.32 6.66 -14.93
N PHE A 12 39.28 6.34 -13.63
CA PHE A 12 40.37 6.10 -12.69
C PHE A 12 41.16 7.32 -12.18
N LEU A 13 41.22 7.45 -10.84
CA LEU A 13 42.48 7.23 -10.11
C LEU A 13 42.22 7.05 -8.60
N LEU A 14 42.71 5.93 -8.09
CA LEU A 14 42.79 5.53 -6.70
C LEU A 14 43.86 6.36 -5.97
N ALA A 15 43.59 6.76 -4.73
CA ALA A 15 44.64 7.15 -3.77
C ALA A 15 44.29 6.55 -2.39
N GLY A 16 45.00 5.47 -2.03
CA GLY A 16 44.97 4.88 -0.70
C GLY A 16 45.99 5.55 0.21
N CYS A 17 45.63 5.80 1.47
CA CYS A 17 46.55 6.27 2.50
C CYS A 17 47.24 5.08 3.19
N PRO A 18 48.59 5.05 3.32
CA PRO A 18 49.26 4.04 4.11
C PRO A 18 49.16 4.35 5.61
N SER A 19 48.71 3.35 6.38
CA SER A 19 48.71 3.35 7.85
C SER A 19 50.10 2.97 8.35
N MET A 20 50.74 3.83 9.13
CA MET A 20 51.94 3.50 9.89
C MET A 20 51.54 3.13 11.31
N LEU A 21 51.88 1.91 11.76
CA LEU A 21 51.80 1.49 13.17
C LEU A 21 53.19 1.57 13.81
N PRO A 22 53.34 2.15 15.01
CA PRO A 22 54.58 2.06 15.76
C PRO A 22 54.73 0.70 16.46
N GLN A 23 55.95 0.15 16.40
CA GLN A 23 56.39 -1.05 17.12
C GLN A 23 56.48 -0.79 18.62
N GLN A 24 56.08 -1.77 19.44
CA GLN A 24 56.34 -1.79 20.88
C GLN A 24 57.39 -2.88 21.20
N PRO A 25 58.39 -2.60 22.05
CA PRO A 25 59.50 -3.52 22.34
C PRO A 25 59.07 -4.70 23.25
N PRO A 26 59.80 -5.83 23.22
CA PRO A 26 59.41 -7.05 23.92
C PRO A 26 59.62 -6.94 25.44
N VAL A 27 58.64 -7.40 26.20
CA VAL A 27 58.71 -7.49 27.67
C VAL A 27 59.40 -8.82 28.06
N PRO A 28 60.29 -8.83 29.09
CA PRO A 28 61.04 -10.01 29.52
C PRO A 28 60.18 -11.16 30.08
N VAL A 29 60.65 -12.39 29.88
CA VAL A 29 60.00 -13.62 30.34
C VAL A 29 60.61 -14.04 31.68
N GLU A 30 59.80 -14.13 32.74
CA GLU A 30 60.15 -14.78 34.02
C GLU A 30 59.54 -16.20 34.11
N PRO A 31 60.11 -17.10 34.94
CA PRO A 31 60.00 -18.55 34.76
C PRO A 31 58.68 -19.15 35.28
N VAL A 32 58.16 -20.11 34.53
CA VAL A 32 56.95 -20.90 34.82
C VAL A 32 57.12 -21.82 36.04
N THR A 33 56.17 -21.75 36.98
CA THR A 33 55.94 -22.78 38.01
C THR A 33 54.73 -23.63 37.57
N PRO A 34 54.74 -24.97 37.68
CA PRO A 34 53.70 -25.81 37.06
C PRO A 34 52.37 -25.76 37.83
N THR A 35 51.31 -25.30 37.17
CA THR A 35 49.91 -25.45 37.62
C THR A 35 49.28 -26.73 37.05
N GLU A 36 48.45 -27.37 37.88
CA GLU A 36 47.60 -28.54 37.60
C GLU A 36 46.80 -28.47 36.28
N PRO A 37 46.38 -29.61 35.70
CA PRO A 37 45.69 -29.63 34.41
C PRO A 37 44.31 -28.93 34.50
N VAL A 38 44.18 -27.80 33.82
CA VAL A 38 42.91 -27.10 33.63
C VAL A 38 42.11 -27.79 32.53
N GLU A 39 40.88 -28.19 32.85
CA GLU A 39 39.89 -28.72 31.91
C GLU A 39 39.65 -27.73 30.75
N PRO A 40 39.61 -28.18 29.48
CA PRO A 40 39.53 -27.26 28.34
C PRO A 40 38.25 -26.42 28.38
N PRO A 41 38.34 -25.08 28.18
CA PRO A 41 37.17 -24.22 28.19
C PRO A 41 36.26 -24.57 27.01
N LYS A 42 34.97 -24.71 27.30
CA LYS A 42 33.91 -24.95 26.30
C LYS A 42 33.90 -23.79 25.29
N PRO A 43 33.80 -24.05 23.96
CA PRO A 43 33.82 -23.00 22.94
C PRO A 43 32.74 -21.94 23.20
N ILE A 44 33.15 -20.67 23.23
CA ILE A 44 32.24 -19.53 23.31
C ILE A 44 31.60 -19.37 21.93
N GLU A 45 30.30 -19.63 21.82
CA GLU A 45 29.53 -19.35 20.61
C GLU A 45 29.49 -17.83 20.37
N PRO A 46 29.72 -17.36 19.13
CA PRO A 46 29.66 -15.93 18.82
C PRO A 46 28.25 -15.38 19.11
N PRO A 47 28.12 -14.11 19.55
CA PRO A 47 26.82 -13.50 19.76
C PRO A 47 26.01 -13.54 18.47
N ILE A 48 24.85 -14.19 18.50
CA ILE A 48 23.93 -14.21 17.38
C ILE A 48 23.40 -12.78 17.23
N GLU A 49 23.77 -12.09 16.15
CA GLU A 49 23.19 -10.80 15.81
C GLU A 49 21.70 -11.02 15.48
N VAL A 50 20.82 -10.62 16.40
CA VAL A 50 19.37 -10.78 16.23
C VAL A 50 18.90 -9.75 15.21
N VAL A 51 18.84 -10.13 13.93
CA VAL A 51 18.21 -9.30 12.91
C VAL A 51 16.73 -9.13 13.29
N PRO A 52 16.22 -7.90 13.45
CA PRO A 52 14.82 -7.69 13.78
C PRO A 52 13.93 -8.25 12.67
N THR A 53 13.05 -9.20 13.04
CA THR A 53 12.09 -9.78 12.10
C THR A 53 11.12 -8.70 11.60
N PRO A 54 10.85 -8.61 10.29
CA PRO A 54 9.91 -7.63 9.74
C PRO A 54 8.53 -7.72 10.41
N PRO A 55 7.81 -6.59 10.58
CA PRO A 55 6.46 -6.60 11.12
C PRO A 55 5.54 -7.52 10.30
N LYS A 56 4.77 -8.37 10.99
CA LYS A 56 3.74 -9.19 10.33
C LYS A 56 2.65 -8.27 9.78
N ILE A 57 2.45 -8.31 8.45
CA ILE A 57 1.32 -7.64 7.81
C ILE A 57 0.05 -8.41 8.19
N THR A 58 -0.86 -7.77 8.91
CA THR A 58 -2.20 -8.34 9.14
C THR A 58 -2.97 -8.31 7.83
N SER A 59 -3.43 -9.48 7.37
CA SER A 59 -4.26 -9.60 6.17
C SER A 59 -5.72 -9.50 6.57
N ILE A 60 -6.42 -8.49 6.03
CA ILE A 60 -7.84 -8.24 6.30
C ILE A 60 -8.68 -9.10 5.33
N ASN A 61 -9.69 -9.80 5.84
CA ASN A 61 -10.67 -10.48 4.99
C ASN A 61 -11.73 -9.49 4.49
N TRP A 62 -11.41 -8.81 3.38
CA TRP A 62 -12.28 -7.78 2.81
C TRP A 62 -13.66 -8.31 2.37
N ASN A 63 -13.78 -9.58 1.98
CA ASN A 63 -15.07 -10.15 1.58
C ASN A 63 -16.07 -10.11 2.74
N ASN A 64 -15.67 -10.56 3.93
CA ASN A 64 -16.55 -10.55 5.11
C ASN A 64 -16.97 -9.14 5.51
N VAL A 65 -16.13 -8.14 5.25
CA VAL A 65 -16.39 -6.74 5.57
C VAL A 65 -17.32 -6.09 4.54
N VAL A 66 -17.05 -6.30 3.26
CA VAL A 66 -17.65 -5.55 2.13
C VAL A 66 -18.95 -6.19 1.63
N THR A 67 -18.99 -7.52 1.50
CA THR A 67 -20.16 -8.22 0.96
C THR A 67 -21.49 -7.86 1.65
N PRO A 68 -21.61 -7.77 2.99
CA PRO A 68 -22.88 -7.36 3.61
C PRO A 68 -23.29 -5.94 3.22
N LEU A 69 -22.34 -5.00 3.15
CA LEU A 69 -22.59 -3.62 2.73
C LEU A 69 -23.09 -3.54 1.29
N ILE A 70 -22.48 -4.29 0.38
CA ILE A 70 -22.90 -4.31 -1.03
C ILE A 70 -24.29 -4.95 -1.17
N ARG A 71 -24.62 -5.96 -0.36
CA ARG A 71 -25.97 -6.55 -0.36
C ARG A 71 -27.03 -5.56 0.12
N GLU A 72 -26.75 -4.81 1.18
CA GLU A 72 -27.63 -3.74 1.66
C GLU A 72 -27.81 -2.64 0.61
N MET A 73 -26.72 -2.21 -0.03
CA MET A 73 -26.76 -1.24 -1.12
C MET A 73 -27.57 -1.77 -2.32
N ALA A 74 -27.41 -3.04 -2.70
CA ALA A 74 -28.03 -3.60 -3.90
C ALA A 74 -29.57 -3.71 -3.83
N VAL A 75 -30.15 -3.67 -2.63
CA VAL A 75 -31.61 -3.75 -2.43
C VAL A 75 -32.26 -2.39 -2.20
N THR A 76 -31.52 -1.29 -2.38
CA THR A 76 -32.10 0.05 -2.27
C THR A 76 -33.00 0.33 -3.48
N GLY A 77 -34.18 0.90 -3.22
CA GLY A 77 -35.25 1.03 -4.21
C GLY A 77 -34.95 1.95 -5.40
N ASP A 78 -33.86 2.71 -5.34
CA ASP A 78 -33.51 3.75 -6.33
C ASP A 78 -32.46 3.29 -7.36
N LEU A 79 -32.08 2.00 -7.33
CA LEU A 79 -31.07 1.44 -8.24
C LEU A 79 -31.69 0.82 -9.49
N GLU A 80 -31.39 1.42 -10.64
CA GLU A 80 -31.81 0.90 -11.95
C GLU A 80 -30.86 -0.21 -12.44
N THR A 81 -31.44 -1.26 -13.02
CA THR A 81 -30.68 -2.42 -13.53
C THR A 81 -29.83 -2.07 -14.75
N GLY A 82 -28.60 -2.58 -14.80
CA GLY A 82 -27.67 -2.41 -15.92
C GLY A 82 -26.99 -1.05 -15.99
N LYS A 83 -27.27 -0.15 -15.03
CA LYS A 83 -26.62 1.15 -14.94
C LYS A 83 -25.17 1.04 -14.50
N LEU A 84 -24.39 2.03 -14.91
CA LEU A 84 -22.95 2.01 -14.75
C LEU A 84 -22.57 2.71 -13.44
N ILE A 85 -21.74 2.06 -12.63
CA ILE A 85 -21.24 2.58 -11.35
C ILE A 85 -19.72 2.73 -11.39
N VAL A 86 -19.25 3.90 -10.96
CA VAL A 86 -17.83 4.15 -10.67
C VAL A 86 -17.55 3.75 -9.22
N ILE A 87 -16.58 2.88 -9.02
CA ILE A 87 -16.05 2.57 -7.69
C ILE A 87 -14.82 3.45 -7.48
N ASP A 88 -14.87 4.37 -6.51
CA ASP A 88 -13.67 5.10 -6.11
C ASP A 88 -12.75 4.18 -5.30
N ASN A 89 -11.45 4.45 -5.35
CA ASN A 89 -10.47 3.70 -4.58
C ASN A 89 -10.72 3.94 -3.10
N VAL A 90 -10.59 2.88 -2.30
CA VAL A 90 -10.79 2.96 -0.85
C VAL A 90 -9.79 3.94 -0.26
N LYS A 91 -10.30 5.02 0.35
CA LYS A 91 -9.47 5.99 1.06
C LYS A 91 -9.04 5.42 2.40
N ASN A 92 -7.73 5.24 2.59
CA ASN A 92 -7.18 4.89 3.91
C ASN A 92 -6.97 6.15 4.74
N ASN A 93 -7.88 6.39 5.68
CA ASN A 93 -7.74 7.42 6.71
C ASN A 93 -7.46 6.81 8.10
N SER A 94 -7.07 5.52 8.13
CA SER A 94 -6.74 4.83 9.37
C SER A 94 -5.31 5.13 9.81
N GLY A 95 -5.03 5.00 11.11
CA GLY A 95 -3.69 5.25 11.67
C GLY A 95 -2.63 4.20 11.35
N GLY A 96 -2.72 3.51 10.20
CA GLY A 96 -1.74 2.52 9.76
C GLY A 96 -1.95 2.11 8.30
N ASN A 97 -1.06 1.27 7.78
CA ASN A 97 -1.19 0.75 6.43
C ASN A 97 -2.36 -0.26 6.35
N ILE A 98 -3.18 -0.12 5.31
CA ILE A 98 -4.19 -1.11 4.92
C ILE A 98 -4.02 -1.36 3.43
N GLN A 99 -4.29 -2.59 2.99
CA GLN A 99 -4.26 -2.95 1.58
C GLN A 99 -5.52 -2.42 0.87
N ALA A 100 -5.59 -1.10 0.68
CA ALA A 100 -6.74 -0.39 0.11
C ALA A 100 -7.07 -0.83 -1.33
N VAL A 101 -6.06 -1.21 -2.10
CA VAL A 101 -6.24 -1.79 -3.45
C VAL A 101 -7.02 -3.11 -3.37
N ASN A 102 -6.67 -4.00 -2.43
CA ASN A 102 -7.40 -5.25 -2.25
C ASN A 102 -8.85 -4.99 -1.84
N ALA A 103 -9.08 -4.04 -0.93
CA ALA A 103 -10.43 -3.62 -0.55
C ALA A 103 -11.23 -3.13 -1.76
N THR A 104 -10.62 -2.30 -2.60
CA THR A 104 -11.25 -1.76 -3.82
C THR A 104 -11.60 -2.87 -4.81
N ASN A 105 -10.69 -3.81 -5.04
CA ASN A 105 -10.94 -4.95 -5.94
C ASN A 105 -12.07 -5.84 -5.41
N THR A 106 -12.09 -6.12 -4.11
CA THR A 106 -13.18 -6.88 -3.48
C THR A 106 -14.53 -6.17 -3.58
N ILE A 107 -14.55 -4.84 -3.50
CA ILE A 107 -15.76 -4.05 -3.75
C ILE A 107 -16.22 -4.22 -5.21
N ILE A 108 -15.32 -4.07 -6.18
CA ILE A 108 -15.63 -4.24 -7.61
C ILE A 108 -16.20 -5.64 -7.87
N GLU A 109 -15.56 -6.69 -7.35
CA GLU A 109 -16.02 -8.08 -7.46
C GLU A 109 -17.39 -8.29 -6.81
N SER A 110 -17.60 -7.74 -5.61
CA SER A 110 -18.88 -7.83 -4.88
C SER A 110 -20.00 -7.11 -5.64
N VAL A 111 -19.74 -5.92 -6.19
CA VAL A 111 -20.73 -5.16 -6.97
C VAL A 111 -21.14 -5.91 -8.23
N ASN A 112 -20.16 -6.43 -8.99
CA ASN A 112 -20.44 -7.18 -10.21
C ASN A 112 -21.17 -8.52 -9.97
N SER A 113 -21.07 -9.09 -8.76
CA SER A 113 -21.68 -10.39 -8.43
C SER A 113 -23.03 -10.28 -7.73
N ILE A 114 -23.26 -9.22 -6.95
CA ILE A 114 -24.44 -9.10 -6.06
C ILE A 114 -25.44 -8.08 -6.61
N SER A 115 -24.97 -6.99 -7.20
CA SER A 115 -25.83 -5.89 -7.63
C SER A 115 -26.32 -6.06 -9.06
N SER A 116 -27.39 -5.35 -9.40
CA SER A 116 -27.86 -5.20 -10.78
C SER A 116 -27.02 -4.20 -11.59
N LEU A 117 -26.02 -3.55 -10.97
CA LEU A 117 -25.19 -2.52 -11.57
C LEU A 117 -23.98 -3.12 -12.29
N GLN A 118 -23.44 -2.36 -13.24
CA GLN A 118 -22.21 -2.71 -13.95
C GLN A 118 -21.08 -1.79 -13.51
N THR A 119 -19.92 -2.35 -13.16
CA THR A 119 -18.75 -1.53 -12.85
C THR A 119 -18.06 -1.02 -14.12
N VAL A 120 -17.44 0.15 -14.05
CA VAL A 120 -16.58 0.65 -15.13
C VAL A 120 -15.36 -0.28 -15.30
N PRO A 121 -15.05 -0.75 -16.52
CA PRO A 121 -13.85 -1.54 -16.76
C PRO A 121 -12.57 -0.80 -16.38
N TYR A 122 -11.62 -1.52 -15.77
CA TYR A 122 -10.36 -0.94 -15.26
C TYR A 122 -9.62 -0.08 -16.29
N ALA A 123 -9.46 -0.57 -17.52
CA ALA A 123 -8.77 0.17 -18.59
C ALA A 123 -9.45 1.51 -18.94
N GLN A 124 -10.79 1.56 -18.89
CA GLN A 124 -11.55 2.79 -19.13
C GLN A 124 -11.38 3.76 -17.95
N MET A 125 -11.47 3.24 -16.72
CA MET A 125 -11.26 4.03 -15.49
C MET A 125 -9.87 4.69 -15.48
N MET A 126 -8.82 3.94 -15.80
CA MET A 126 -7.44 4.46 -15.81
C MET A 126 -7.22 5.48 -16.92
N SER A 127 -7.80 5.26 -18.10
CA SER A 127 -7.72 6.21 -19.21
C SER A 127 -8.42 7.53 -18.88
N ALA A 128 -9.60 7.47 -18.26
CA ALA A 128 -10.35 8.65 -17.84
C ALA A 128 -9.65 9.40 -16.68
N ARG A 129 -9.11 8.68 -15.68
CA ARG A 129 -8.28 9.28 -14.62
C ARG A 129 -7.10 10.05 -15.21
N LYS A 130 -6.35 9.42 -16.13
CA LYS A 130 -5.22 10.05 -16.82
C LYS A 130 -5.63 11.28 -17.61
N ALA A 131 -6.75 11.23 -18.33
CA ALA A 131 -7.27 12.37 -19.09
C ALA A 131 -7.64 13.57 -18.20
N LEU A 132 -8.01 13.32 -16.95
CA LEU A 132 -8.34 14.34 -15.95
C LEU A 132 -7.16 14.73 -15.05
N GLY A 133 -5.95 14.20 -15.30
CA GLY A 133 -4.77 14.47 -14.47
C GLY A 133 -4.87 13.92 -13.06
N LEU A 134 -5.71 12.90 -12.84
CA LEU A 134 -5.93 12.26 -11.55
C LEU A 134 -4.92 11.14 -11.32
N SER A 135 -4.53 10.93 -10.06
CA SER A 135 -3.71 9.78 -9.67
C SER A 135 -4.45 8.47 -9.96
N GLY A 136 -3.72 7.42 -10.32
CA GLY A 136 -4.30 6.12 -10.67
C GLY A 136 -4.82 5.34 -9.47
N GLU A 137 -3.99 5.24 -8.43
CA GLU A 137 -4.23 4.36 -7.28
C GLU A 137 -4.75 5.10 -6.03
N ASP A 138 -4.71 6.43 -6.01
CA ASP A 138 -5.27 7.20 -4.91
C ASP A 138 -6.80 7.36 -5.03
N SER A 139 -7.47 7.48 -3.89
CA SER A 139 -8.85 7.93 -3.83
C SER A 139 -8.99 9.30 -4.49
N LEU A 140 -10.15 9.60 -5.07
CA LEU A 140 -10.34 10.87 -5.76
C LEU A 140 -10.28 12.07 -4.81
N GLY A 141 -10.49 11.83 -3.50
CA GLY A 141 -10.36 12.79 -2.41
C GLY A 141 -11.45 13.86 -2.39
N LEU A 142 -11.79 14.41 -3.55
CA LEU A 142 -12.79 15.42 -3.80
C LEU A 142 -14.00 14.82 -4.54
N ARG A 143 -15.20 15.09 -4.02
CA ARG A 143 -16.46 14.68 -4.65
C ARG A 143 -16.63 15.30 -6.05
N SER A 144 -16.19 16.54 -6.25
CA SER A 144 -16.25 17.20 -7.56
C SER A 144 -15.41 16.50 -8.63
N ALA A 145 -14.22 16.01 -8.27
CA ALA A 145 -13.37 15.24 -9.17
C ALA A 145 -14.02 13.90 -9.53
N ALA A 146 -14.64 13.23 -8.55
CA ALA A 146 -15.37 11.99 -8.79
C ALA A 146 -16.60 12.17 -9.68
N ILE A 147 -17.37 13.23 -9.48
CA ILE A 147 -18.50 13.58 -10.37
C ILE A 147 -17.99 13.88 -11.79
N GLY A 148 -16.90 14.63 -11.93
CA GLY A 148 -16.29 14.91 -13.23
C GLY A 148 -15.83 13.63 -13.96
N LEU A 149 -15.19 12.73 -13.24
CA LEU A 149 -14.76 11.42 -13.76
C LEU A 149 -15.96 10.55 -14.16
N ALA A 150 -16.97 10.44 -13.30
CA ALA A 150 -18.17 9.66 -13.59
C ALA A 150 -18.94 10.20 -14.80
N ARG A 151 -19.04 11.53 -14.94
CA ARG A 151 -19.63 12.16 -16.13
C ARG A 151 -18.83 11.87 -17.40
N ASN A 152 -17.50 11.89 -17.33
CA ASN A 152 -16.63 11.53 -18.46
C ASN A 152 -16.85 10.06 -18.88
N LEU A 153 -17.03 9.18 -17.91
CA LEU A 153 -17.29 7.75 -18.09
C LEU A 153 -18.76 7.41 -18.38
N LYS A 154 -19.66 8.42 -18.38
CA LYS A 154 -21.11 8.26 -18.52
C LYS A 154 -21.71 7.29 -17.49
N ALA A 155 -21.18 7.30 -16.27
CA ALA A 155 -21.70 6.53 -15.17
C ALA A 155 -22.89 7.23 -14.50
N ASP A 156 -23.81 6.44 -13.98
CA ASP A 156 -25.02 6.90 -13.29
C ASP A 156 -24.77 7.07 -11.79
N TYR A 157 -23.87 6.26 -11.22
CA TYR A 157 -23.60 6.21 -9.79
C TYR A 157 -22.11 6.26 -9.46
N ILE A 158 -21.80 6.71 -8.24
CA ILE A 158 -20.45 6.63 -7.64
C ILE A 158 -20.56 5.97 -6.27
N LEU A 159 -19.70 4.99 -5.99
CA LEU A 159 -19.51 4.45 -4.65
C LEU A 159 -18.22 4.98 -4.04
N PHE A 160 -18.34 5.76 -2.99
CA PHE A 160 -17.21 6.21 -2.16
C PHE A 160 -17.00 5.24 -1.01
N SER A 161 -15.74 4.96 -0.69
CA SER A 161 -15.37 4.11 0.44
C SER A 161 -14.20 4.72 1.21
N THR A 162 -14.32 4.81 2.53
CA THR A 162 -13.25 5.29 3.43
C THR A 162 -13.09 4.35 4.60
N VAL A 163 -11.86 4.04 4.97
CA VAL A 163 -11.54 3.29 6.19
C VAL A 163 -10.94 4.25 7.20
N ASP A 164 -11.62 4.41 8.33
CA ASP A 164 -11.23 5.27 9.44
C ASP A 164 -10.82 4.44 10.66
N GLY A 165 -10.28 5.10 11.69
CA GLY A 165 -9.96 4.48 12.99
C GLY A 165 -8.51 4.01 13.11
N LYS A 166 -8.21 3.22 14.15
CA LYS A 166 -6.86 2.75 14.47
C LYS A 166 -6.89 1.31 14.99
N LYS A 167 -5.86 0.54 14.65
CA LYS A 167 -5.68 -0.87 15.07
C LYS A 167 -6.97 -1.68 14.89
N ASP A 168 -7.61 -2.08 15.99
CA ASP A 168 -8.73 -3.02 16.04
C ASP A 168 -10.12 -2.35 15.98
N ASN A 169 -10.14 -1.01 15.96
CA ASN A 169 -11.36 -0.18 15.90
C ASN A 169 -11.53 0.47 14.53
N ARG A 170 -11.05 -0.19 13.48
CA ARG A 170 -11.21 0.31 12.10
C ARG A 170 -12.63 0.07 11.61
N VAL A 171 -13.15 1.03 10.86
CA VAL A 171 -14.49 0.98 10.27
C VAL A 171 -14.40 1.41 8.82
N ILE A 172 -14.98 0.63 7.92
CA ILE A 172 -15.21 1.06 6.54
C ILE A 172 -16.58 1.75 6.48
N SER A 173 -16.61 2.91 5.84
CA SER A 173 -17.82 3.67 5.55
C SER A 173 -17.99 3.78 4.04
N MET A 174 -19.19 3.47 3.55
CA MET A 174 -19.54 3.56 2.14
C MET A 174 -20.68 4.54 1.92
N GLN A 175 -20.63 5.24 0.79
CA GLN A 175 -21.68 6.17 0.36
C GLN A 175 -21.90 6.01 -1.15
N LEU A 176 -23.13 5.67 -1.52
CA LEU A 176 -23.58 5.63 -2.90
C LEU A 176 -24.18 6.99 -3.26
N MET A 177 -23.71 7.58 -4.36
CA MET A 177 -24.15 8.87 -4.85
C MET A 177 -24.71 8.77 -6.27
N SER A 178 -25.81 9.45 -6.54
CA SER A 178 -26.31 9.71 -7.91
C SER A 178 -25.45 10.76 -8.59
N VAL A 179 -24.95 10.48 -9.81
CA VAL A 179 -24.12 11.42 -10.59
C VAL A 179 -24.94 12.60 -11.13
N SER A 180 -26.23 12.38 -11.41
CA SER A 180 -27.12 13.38 -12.00
C SER A 180 -27.53 14.45 -10.98
N SER A 181 -27.96 14.03 -9.79
CA SER A 181 -28.43 14.93 -8.72
C SER A 181 -27.34 15.28 -7.70
N GLY A 182 -26.29 14.47 -7.57
CA GLY A 182 -25.32 14.58 -6.48
C GLY A 182 -25.84 14.09 -5.12
N GLU A 183 -27.03 13.51 -5.07
CA GLU A 183 -27.67 13.00 -3.86
C GLU A 183 -27.03 11.69 -3.38
N ILE A 184 -26.96 11.51 -2.06
CA ILE A 184 -26.57 10.24 -1.45
C ILE A 184 -27.79 9.34 -1.35
N LEU A 185 -27.82 8.28 -2.16
CA LEU A 185 -28.93 7.30 -2.20
C LEU A 185 -28.82 6.26 -1.09
N TRP A 186 -27.59 5.97 -0.66
CA TRP A 186 -27.34 4.98 0.38
C TRP A 186 -26.04 5.26 1.12
N ASN A 187 -26.01 4.88 2.39
CA ASN A 187 -24.79 4.82 3.17
C ASN A 187 -24.79 3.56 4.04
N GLY A 188 -23.60 3.05 4.31
CA GLY A 188 -23.42 1.89 5.17
C GLY A 188 -22.06 1.90 5.85
N ARG A 189 -21.95 1.19 6.96
CA ARG A 189 -20.72 1.09 7.73
C ARG A 189 -20.54 -0.32 8.26
N ASN A 190 -19.30 -0.82 8.25
CA ASN A 190 -18.98 -2.11 8.85
C ASN A 190 -17.61 -2.06 9.52
N LYS A 191 -17.42 -2.89 10.55
CA LYS A 191 -16.14 -3.03 11.23
C LYS A 191 -15.13 -3.72 10.32
N VAL A 192 -13.88 -3.28 10.40
CA VAL A 192 -12.74 -3.91 9.73
C VAL A 192 -11.94 -4.64 10.79
N GLU A 193 -11.99 -5.97 10.75
CA GLU A 193 -11.26 -6.87 11.65
C GLU A 193 -10.03 -7.48 10.98
#